data_AF-A0A1Q5HRH3-F1
#
_entry.id   AF-A0A1Q5HRH3-F1
#
_cell.length_a   1.000
_cell.length_b   1.000
_cell.length_c   1.000
_cell.angle_alpha   90.00
_cell.angle_beta   90.00
_cell.angle_gamma   90.00
#
_symmetry.space_group_name_H-M   'P 1'
#
loop_
_entity.id
_entity.type
_entity.pdbx_description
1 polymer ?
#
loop_
_entity_poly.entity_id
_entity_poly.type
_entity_poly.pdbx_seq_one_letter_code
_entity_poly.pdbx_strand_id
1 'polypeptide(L)'
;MRLRDLVDAVTGDEPPMSRTIDDIITAGRRAERRRRAGFASAGAAGLVVAVVAGAFVVPTLGAEQSSPAAPVVAGAAASKPAGAEWPDAAPFTFTFTGYDAGTLHVQDPIVASTAYQIASVYSDGHTSNDKPMTRKEVEEQGAAFLRNKENGKPALWAYLTVYRPGAFDPARIKDGTNVTVAGRRAVQATLPVGLDPQRPVDGGNKLFAWEYADNAWAAVTSYSGHKATPSFEELAGLVEGLKPSRPTPALVPFTVGYLPDGYVPLQIGTHATAGLGGIAAARAGDYGGATYTRSAVPSTGLTAPYDATEGGIKDGFHISVIPSSSADQTPKPGVTKCYDVPGRPGWDGPLPNSWCQSWSADGTVVLEVSPAGHGNQLPRAELEKIAKGITVADVEDESTWTPAATALRP
;
A
#
# COMPACT_ATOMS: atom_id res chain seq x y z
N MET A 1 32.88 -53.60 15.45
CA MET A 1 32.70 -52.14 15.55
C MET A 1 31.64 -51.88 16.62
N ARG A 2 31.99 -51.21 17.71
CA ARG A 2 31.05 -50.99 18.84
C ARG A 2 30.29 -49.69 18.63
N LEU A 3 29.07 -49.58 19.15
CA LEU A 3 28.18 -48.43 18.96
C LEU A 3 28.81 -47.08 19.40
N ARG A 4 29.81 -47.10 20.30
CA ARG A 4 30.60 -45.93 20.69
C ARG A 4 31.51 -45.41 19.58
N ASP A 5 32.09 -46.30 18.77
CA ASP A 5 32.96 -45.92 17.64
C ASP A 5 32.17 -45.22 16.52
N LEU A 6 30.85 -45.45 16.45
CA LEU A 6 29.96 -44.84 15.46
C LEU A 6 29.43 -43.47 15.90
N VAL A 7 29.43 -43.17 17.21
CA VAL A 7 28.99 -41.88 17.76
C VAL A 7 30.16 -40.87 17.76
N ASP A 8 31.38 -41.31 18.06
CA ASP A 8 32.58 -40.47 17.96
C ASP A 8 32.90 -40.09 16.50
N ALA A 9 32.58 -40.96 15.53
CA ALA A 9 32.75 -40.67 14.10
C ALA A 9 31.73 -39.66 13.53
N VAL A 10 30.62 -39.40 14.23
CA VAL A 10 29.55 -38.48 13.77
C VAL A 10 29.57 -37.15 14.55
N THR A 11 30.33 -37.06 15.64
CA THR A 11 30.42 -35.85 16.48
C THR A 11 31.77 -35.14 16.41
N GLY A 12 32.75 -35.69 15.68
CA GLY A 12 34.03 -35.05 15.40
C GLY A 12 33.99 -34.19 14.12
N ASP A 13 34.23 -32.90 14.31
CA ASP A 13 34.44 -31.83 13.32
C ASP A 13 33.21 -31.33 12.54
N GLU A 14 32.84 -30.08 12.84
CA GLU A 14 31.90 -29.27 12.07
C GLU A 14 32.34 -29.25 10.60
N PRO A 15 31.48 -29.64 9.64
CA PRO A 15 31.88 -29.73 8.24
C PRO A 15 32.34 -28.35 7.77
N PRO A 16 33.52 -28.25 7.12
CA PRO A 16 34.01 -26.97 6.63
C PRO A 16 32.94 -26.36 5.73
N MET A 17 32.55 -25.10 6.00
CA MET A 17 31.62 -24.37 5.16
C MET A 17 32.12 -24.42 3.72
N SER A 18 31.51 -25.27 2.91
CA SER A 18 31.98 -25.61 1.56
C SER A 18 31.83 -24.47 0.55
N ARG A 19 31.39 -23.30 1.02
CA ARG A 19 31.27 -22.07 0.24
C ARG A 19 31.64 -20.87 1.09
N THR A 20 32.68 -20.18 0.65
CA THR A 20 33.04 -18.87 1.18
C THR A 20 32.05 -17.82 0.68
N ILE A 21 31.98 -16.68 1.36
CA ILE A 21 31.17 -15.52 0.92
C ILE A 21 31.57 -15.13 -0.53
N ASP A 22 32.84 -15.30 -0.89
CA ASP A 22 33.34 -15.03 -2.23
C ASP A 22 32.78 -15.98 -3.30
N ASP A 23 32.46 -17.23 -2.97
CA ASP A 23 31.83 -18.18 -3.88
C ASP A 23 30.39 -17.76 -4.23
N ILE A 24 29.67 -17.20 -3.26
CA ILE A 24 28.32 -16.67 -3.44
C ILE A 24 28.37 -15.43 -4.35
N ILE A 25 29.30 -14.50 -4.08
CA ILE A 25 29.49 -13.29 -4.91
C ILE A 25 29.91 -13.67 -6.34
N THR A 26 30.77 -14.66 -6.49
CA THR A 26 31.23 -15.14 -7.80
C THR A 26 30.12 -15.84 -8.59
N ALA A 27 29.29 -16.64 -7.93
CA ALA A 27 28.10 -17.24 -8.55
C ALA A 27 27.09 -16.18 -9.00
N GLY A 28 26.87 -15.13 -8.20
CA GLY A 28 26.03 -13.98 -8.53
C GLY A 28 26.52 -13.24 -9.78
N ARG A 29 27.81 -12.87 -9.82
CA ARG A 29 28.42 -12.21 -10.99
C ARG A 29 28.39 -13.07 -12.26
N ARG A 30 28.43 -14.40 -12.14
CA ARG A 30 28.36 -15.32 -13.29
C ARG A 30 26.95 -15.45 -13.84
N ALA A 31 25.93 -15.46 -12.98
CA ALA A 31 24.53 -15.41 -13.39
C ALA A 31 24.18 -14.08 -14.09
N GLU A 32 24.74 -12.97 -13.60
CA GLU A 32 24.56 -11.63 -14.17
C GLU A 32 25.12 -11.52 -15.60
N ARG A 33 26.31 -12.06 -15.87
CA ARG A 33 26.89 -12.05 -17.23
C ARG A 33 26.07 -12.86 -18.24
N ARG A 34 25.44 -13.95 -17.81
CA ARG A 34 24.57 -14.76 -18.69
C ARG A 34 23.30 -14.00 -19.08
N ARG A 35 22.76 -13.16 -18.20
CA ARG A 35 21.60 -12.30 -18.50
C ARG A 35 21.93 -11.20 -19.50
N ARG A 36 23.13 -10.61 -19.42
CA ARG A 36 23.55 -9.53 -20.34
C ARG A 36 23.80 -10.01 -21.77
N ALA A 37 24.13 -11.28 -21.99
CA ALA A 37 24.36 -11.83 -23.33
C ALA A 37 23.07 -12.16 -24.11
N GLY A 38 21.90 -12.18 -23.45
CA GLY A 38 20.63 -12.60 -24.07
C GLY A 38 19.82 -11.52 -24.78
N PHE A 39 20.25 -10.24 -24.74
CA PHE A 39 19.42 -9.10 -25.17
C PHE A 39 19.95 -8.32 -26.39
N ALA A 40 20.92 -8.85 -27.14
CA ALA A 40 21.55 -8.14 -28.27
C ALA A 40 21.05 -8.55 -29.67
N SER A 41 19.94 -9.28 -29.80
CA SER A 41 19.44 -9.67 -31.13
C SER A 41 17.92 -9.80 -31.17
N ALA A 42 17.29 -8.96 -32.02
CA ALA A 42 15.91 -8.94 -32.52
C ALA A 42 15.08 -7.76 -31.97
N GLY A 43 14.48 -6.88 -32.77
CA GLY A 43 14.40 -6.84 -34.23
C GLY A 43 13.65 -5.58 -34.66
N ALA A 44 14.12 -4.98 -35.74
CA ALA A 44 13.40 -3.98 -36.51
C ALA A 44 12.46 -4.69 -37.49
N ALA A 45 11.17 -4.33 -37.49
CA ALA A 45 10.27 -4.41 -38.65
C ALA A 45 8.94 -3.72 -38.28
N GLY A 46 8.52 -2.76 -39.09
CA GLY A 46 7.30 -1.97 -38.85
C GLY A 46 6.03 -2.61 -39.41
N LEU A 47 4.90 -1.93 -39.17
CA LEU A 47 3.79 -1.85 -40.13
C LEU A 47 2.81 -0.74 -39.76
N VAL A 48 2.40 -0.01 -40.80
CA VAL A 48 1.39 1.04 -40.87
C VAL A 48 0.02 0.41 -41.08
N VAL A 49 -1.05 0.88 -40.40
CA VAL A 49 -2.43 0.90 -40.94
C VAL A 49 -3.19 2.11 -40.39
N ALA A 50 -3.98 2.72 -41.28
CA ALA A 50 -4.70 3.98 -41.17
C ALA A 50 -6.20 3.83 -40.80
N VAL A 51 -6.74 4.90 -40.17
CA VAL A 51 -8.06 5.56 -40.36
C VAL A 51 -9.37 4.75 -40.19
N VAL A 52 -10.33 5.27 -39.41
CA VAL A 52 -11.66 5.79 -39.85
C VAL A 52 -12.34 6.54 -38.68
N ALA A 53 -12.83 7.75 -38.98
CA ALA A 53 -13.71 8.56 -38.16
C ALA A 53 -15.18 8.20 -38.36
N GLY A 54 -16.00 8.32 -37.30
CA GLY A 54 -17.46 8.17 -37.40
C GLY A 54 -18.16 8.86 -36.25
N ALA A 55 -18.65 10.07 -36.49
CA ALA A 55 -19.56 10.80 -35.62
C ALA A 55 -21.01 10.45 -35.98
N PHE A 56 -21.87 10.23 -34.98
CA PHE A 56 -23.32 10.33 -35.13
C PHE A 56 -23.89 11.16 -33.99
N VAL A 57 -24.51 12.27 -34.37
CA VAL A 57 -25.46 13.09 -33.61
C VAL A 57 -26.82 12.86 -34.27
N VAL A 58 -27.92 12.82 -33.50
CA VAL A 58 -29.19 13.57 -33.70
C VAL A 58 -30.33 12.97 -32.82
N PRO A 59 -31.30 13.80 -32.39
CA PRO A 59 -32.12 13.62 -31.18
C PRO A 59 -33.56 13.23 -31.48
N THR A 60 -34.43 13.12 -30.46
CA THR A 60 -35.85 13.49 -30.59
C THR A 60 -36.55 13.69 -29.23
N LEU A 61 -37.25 14.82 -29.15
CA LEU A 61 -38.22 15.24 -28.14
C LEU A 61 -39.60 14.61 -28.42
N GLY A 62 -40.42 14.45 -27.38
CA GLY A 62 -41.88 14.26 -27.44
C GLY A 62 -42.41 14.12 -26.00
N ALA A 63 -42.94 15.18 -25.38
CA ALA A 63 -44.29 15.76 -25.51
C ALA A 63 -45.40 14.92 -24.81
N GLU A 64 -45.85 15.50 -23.69
CA GLU A 64 -47.16 15.46 -23.01
C GLU A 64 -48.18 14.34 -23.27
N GLN A 65 -48.70 13.79 -22.17
CA GLN A 65 -50.14 13.59 -22.03
C GLN A 65 -50.57 13.68 -20.55
N SER A 66 -51.19 14.82 -20.22
CA SER A 66 -51.89 15.05 -18.96
C SER A 66 -53.23 14.31 -18.99
N SER A 67 -53.50 13.48 -17.97
CA SER A 67 -54.81 12.86 -17.74
C SER A 67 -55.14 12.99 -16.24
N PRO A 68 -56.31 13.55 -15.85
CA PRO A 68 -56.67 13.69 -14.45
C PRO A 68 -57.30 12.38 -13.94
N ALA A 69 -56.61 11.70 -13.01
CA ALA A 69 -57.13 10.54 -12.30
C ALA A 69 -57.53 10.91 -10.85
N ALA A 70 -58.65 10.34 -10.42
CA ALA A 70 -59.33 10.46 -9.13
C ALA A 70 -58.43 10.17 -7.91
N PRO A 71 -58.82 10.62 -6.69
CA PRO A 71 -58.00 10.43 -5.49
C PRO A 71 -58.00 8.96 -5.07
N VAL A 72 -56.88 8.27 -5.30
CA VAL A 72 -56.59 6.97 -4.72
C VAL A 72 -56.08 7.19 -3.30
N VAL A 73 -56.72 6.54 -2.34
CA VAL A 73 -56.31 6.49 -0.93
C VAL A 73 -54.87 6.00 -0.86
N ALA A 74 -53.98 6.86 -0.36
CA ALA A 74 -52.56 6.58 -0.22
C ALA A 74 -52.35 5.40 0.74
N GLY A 75 -52.12 4.22 0.17
CA GLY A 75 -51.45 3.14 0.88
C GLY A 75 -50.08 3.63 1.29
N ALA A 76 -49.76 3.54 2.58
CA ALA A 76 -48.44 3.82 3.10
C ALA A 76 -47.42 2.99 2.32
N ALA A 77 -46.74 3.64 1.37
CA ALA A 77 -45.63 3.05 0.66
C ALA A 77 -44.60 2.68 1.73
N ALA A 78 -44.29 1.39 1.83
CA ALA A 78 -43.21 0.91 2.65
C ALA A 78 -41.95 1.65 2.21
N SER A 79 -41.50 2.59 3.03
CA SER A 79 -40.25 3.31 2.81
C SER A 79 -39.15 2.26 2.66
N LYS A 80 -38.62 2.13 1.45
CA LYS A 80 -37.39 1.37 1.19
C LYS A 80 -36.40 1.82 2.26
N PRO A 81 -35.80 0.90 3.06
CA PRO A 81 -34.85 1.31 4.07
C PRO A 81 -33.81 2.17 3.36
N ALA A 82 -33.68 3.42 3.80
CA ALA A 82 -32.67 4.33 3.28
C ALA A 82 -31.34 3.62 3.52
N GLY A 83 -30.73 3.13 2.44
CA GLY A 83 -29.40 2.53 2.52
C GLY A 83 -28.48 3.57 3.15
N ALA A 84 -27.62 3.13 4.07
CA ALA A 84 -26.67 4.04 4.70
C ALA A 84 -25.85 4.73 3.59
N GLU A 85 -25.95 6.05 3.52
CA GLU A 85 -25.32 6.86 2.48
C GLU A 85 -23.84 7.04 2.81
N TRP A 86 -22.98 6.93 1.80
CA TRP A 86 -21.55 7.17 1.97
C TRP A 86 -21.29 8.68 2.01
N PRO A 87 -20.68 9.20 3.08
CA PRO A 87 -20.47 10.63 3.22
C PRO A 87 -19.45 11.14 2.21
N ASP A 88 -19.71 12.30 1.61
CA ASP A 88 -18.69 13.09 0.91
C ASP A 88 -17.72 13.70 1.94
N ALA A 89 -16.74 12.91 2.35
CA ALA A 89 -15.77 13.29 3.38
C ALA A 89 -14.58 14.04 2.78
N ALA A 90 -14.06 15.02 3.52
CA ALA A 90 -12.82 15.71 3.17
C ALA A 90 -11.64 14.72 3.01
N PRO A 91 -10.59 15.04 2.23
CA PRO A 91 -9.34 14.28 2.20
C PRO A 91 -8.81 13.96 3.60
N PHE A 92 -8.08 12.85 3.74
CA PHE A 92 -7.49 12.41 5.02
C PHE A 92 -8.53 12.15 6.11
N THR A 93 -9.65 11.55 5.73
CA THR A 93 -10.74 11.14 6.62
C THR A 93 -11.09 9.68 6.35
N PHE A 94 -11.32 8.92 7.41
CA PHE A 94 -11.78 7.54 7.35
C PHE A 94 -13.32 7.48 7.33
N THR A 95 -13.88 6.68 6.43
CA THR A 95 -15.35 6.57 6.22
C THR A 95 -15.89 5.15 6.34
N PHE A 96 -15.06 4.21 6.80
CA PHE A 96 -15.48 2.87 7.22
C PHE A 96 -14.66 2.45 8.44
N THR A 97 -15.10 1.39 9.10
CA THR A 97 -14.38 0.73 10.20
C THR A 97 -14.11 -0.73 9.83
N GLY A 98 -13.22 -1.39 10.57
CA GLY A 98 -12.95 -2.80 10.44
C GLY A 98 -14.20 -3.67 10.58
N TYR A 99 -14.18 -4.84 9.95
CA TYR A 99 -15.28 -5.80 9.93
C TYR A 99 -14.79 -7.20 9.59
N ASP A 100 -15.58 -8.20 9.99
CA ASP A 100 -15.34 -9.60 9.67
C ASP A 100 -16.20 -10.05 8.48
N ALA A 101 -15.63 -10.91 7.64
CA ALA A 101 -16.27 -11.51 6.47
C ALA A 101 -15.78 -12.95 6.29
N GLY A 102 -16.43 -13.88 6.99
CA GLY A 102 -16.04 -15.29 6.99
C GLY A 102 -14.67 -15.47 7.64
N THR A 103 -13.72 -16.02 6.87
CA THR A 103 -12.32 -16.20 7.31
C THR A 103 -11.48 -14.94 7.14
N LEU A 104 -12.02 -13.87 6.54
CA LEU A 104 -11.31 -12.62 6.30
C LEU A 104 -11.66 -11.58 7.36
N HIS A 105 -10.65 -10.88 7.86
CA HIS A 105 -10.78 -9.83 8.88
C HIS A 105 -10.20 -8.52 8.35
N VAL A 106 -11.04 -7.52 8.16
CA VAL A 106 -10.64 -6.17 7.75
C VAL A 106 -10.40 -5.35 9.01
N GLN A 107 -9.23 -4.73 9.13
CA GLN A 107 -8.93 -3.81 10.23
C GLN A 107 -9.52 -2.42 10.00
N ASP A 108 -9.46 -1.56 11.00
CA ASP A 108 -9.70 -0.14 10.78
C ASP A 108 -8.71 0.42 9.74
N PRO A 109 -9.15 1.33 8.87
CA PRO A 109 -8.25 1.98 7.94
C PRO A 109 -7.25 2.86 8.68
N ILE A 110 -5.99 2.77 8.27
CA ILE A 110 -4.89 3.51 8.87
C ILE A 110 -4.13 4.38 7.86
N VAL A 111 -4.44 4.24 6.57
CA VAL A 111 -3.90 5.08 5.50
C VAL A 111 -5.04 5.80 4.80
N ALA A 112 -4.84 7.08 4.54
CA ALA A 112 -5.77 7.89 3.77
C ALA A 112 -5.02 8.76 2.76
N SER A 113 -5.66 9.09 1.65
CA SER A 113 -5.14 9.96 0.62
C SER A 113 -6.20 10.94 0.13
N THR A 114 -5.84 11.73 -0.86
CA THR A 114 -6.79 12.55 -1.61
C THR A 114 -7.80 11.75 -2.42
N ALA A 115 -7.58 10.45 -2.66
CA ALA A 115 -8.40 9.62 -3.55
C ALA A 115 -8.92 8.30 -2.92
N TYR A 116 -8.34 7.84 -1.81
CA TYR A 116 -8.67 6.55 -1.22
C TYR A 116 -8.30 6.46 0.27
N GLN A 117 -8.65 5.34 0.89
CA GLN A 117 -8.23 4.91 2.22
C GLN A 117 -7.91 3.41 2.18
N ILE A 118 -7.00 2.95 3.03
CA ILE A 118 -6.51 1.56 3.03
C ILE A 118 -6.58 0.96 4.43
N ALA A 119 -7.07 -0.27 4.51
CA ALA A 119 -7.02 -1.14 5.67
C ALA A 119 -6.31 -2.46 5.35
N SER A 120 -5.63 -3.04 6.33
CA SER A 120 -5.12 -4.41 6.23
C SER A 120 -6.26 -5.43 6.22
N VAL A 121 -6.04 -6.56 5.55
CA VAL A 121 -6.96 -7.70 5.52
C VAL A 121 -6.19 -8.95 5.95
N TYR A 122 -6.72 -9.63 6.97
CA TYR A 122 -6.17 -10.90 7.47
C TYR A 122 -7.04 -12.05 7.06
N SER A 123 -6.46 -13.25 7.06
CA SER A 123 -7.20 -14.47 6.86
C SER A 123 -6.87 -15.49 7.94
N ASP A 124 -7.90 -16.12 8.47
CA ASP A 124 -7.75 -17.30 9.30
C ASP A 124 -6.92 -18.37 8.58
N GLY A 125 -6.09 -19.08 9.34
CA GLY A 125 -5.25 -20.14 8.79
C GLY A 125 -4.07 -19.66 7.93
N HIS A 126 -3.88 -18.35 7.73
CA HIS A 126 -2.72 -17.79 7.03
C HIS A 126 -1.74 -17.13 8.00
N THR A 127 -0.48 -17.06 7.61
CA THR A 127 0.50 -16.16 8.22
C THR A 127 0.35 -14.81 7.53
N SER A 128 -0.35 -13.86 8.14
CA SER A 128 -0.28 -12.47 7.66
C SER A 128 0.95 -11.79 8.24
N ASN A 129 1.73 -11.11 7.41
CA ASN A 129 2.83 -10.28 7.93
C ASN A 129 2.31 -9.08 8.71
N ASP A 130 1.07 -8.76 8.39
CA ASP A 130 0.21 -7.94 9.16
C ASP A 130 -0.57 -8.83 10.19
N LYS A 131 0.05 -9.69 11.03
CA LYS A 131 -0.36 -9.85 12.48
C LYS A 131 0.78 -9.46 13.45
N PRO A 132 0.56 -8.65 14.52
CA PRO A 132 1.68 -8.12 15.29
C PRO A 132 2.41 -9.33 15.81
N MET A 133 3.70 -9.45 15.49
CA MET A 133 4.48 -10.53 16.06
C MET A 133 4.53 -10.24 17.55
N THR A 134 3.96 -11.14 18.32
CA THR A 134 4.16 -11.17 19.76
C THR A 134 5.67 -11.19 20.00
N ARG A 135 6.12 -10.61 21.11
CA ARG A 135 7.53 -10.62 21.51
C ARG A 135 8.13 -12.04 21.44
N LYS A 136 7.33 -13.04 21.79
CA LYS A 136 7.63 -14.45 21.67
C LYS A 136 7.87 -14.91 20.21
N GLU A 137 7.03 -14.49 19.27
CA GLU A 137 7.20 -14.82 17.83
C GLU A 137 8.48 -14.20 17.23
N VAL A 138 8.85 -12.99 17.66
CA VAL A 138 10.11 -12.33 17.26
C VAL A 138 11.33 -13.11 17.78
N GLU A 139 11.29 -13.51 19.06
CA GLU A 139 12.36 -14.29 19.70
C GLU A 139 12.49 -15.71 19.08
N GLU A 140 11.39 -16.31 18.62
CA GLU A 140 11.37 -17.64 18.00
C GLU A 140 11.74 -17.63 16.49
N GLN A 141 11.61 -16.49 15.80
CA GLN A 141 11.74 -16.40 14.34
C GLN A 141 13.14 -16.72 13.80
N GLY A 142 14.21 -16.41 14.54
CA GLY A 142 15.60 -16.57 14.06
C GLY A 142 15.96 -17.99 13.60
N ALA A 143 15.36 -19.02 14.21
CA ALA A 143 15.59 -20.43 13.88
C ALA A 143 14.33 -21.18 13.39
N ALA A 144 13.14 -20.58 13.55
CA ALA A 144 11.87 -21.16 13.11
C ALA A 144 11.44 -20.68 11.71
N PHE A 145 11.85 -19.49 11.26
CA PHE A 145 11.44 -18.95 9.96
C PHE A 145 11.82 -19.86 8.78
N LEU A 146 13.02 -20.45 8.81
CA LEU A 146 13.47 -21.39 7.78
C LEU A 146 12.76 -22.75 7.86
N ARG A 147 12.40 -23.22 9.06
CA ARG A 147 11.68 -24.50 9.27
C ARG A 147 10.18 -24.40 8.98
N ASN A 148 9.56 -23.26 9.31
CA ASN A 148 8.16 -22.97 9.02
C ASN A 148 7.93 -22.72 7.52
N LYS A 149 8.97 -22.51 6.71
CA LYS A 149 8.82 -22.46 5.26
C LYS A 149 8.39 -23.80 4.65
N GLU A 150 8.66 -24.92 5.31
CA GLU A 150 8.35 -26.27 4.81
C GLU A 150 7.04 -26.85 5.37
N ASN A 151 6.57 -26.40 6.55
CA ASN A 151 5.35 -26.90 7.21
C ASN A 151 4.40 -25.80 7.74
N GLY A 152 4.71 -24.52 7.49
CA GLY A 152 3.97 -23.39 8.05
C GLY A 152 2.73 -23.01 7.25
N LYS A 153 1.83 -22.27 7.91
CA LYS A 153 0.66 -21.68 7.28
C LYS A 153 1.07 -20.82 6.08
N PRO A 154 0.34 -20.88 4.95
CA PRO A 154 0.64 -20.06 3.78
C PRO A 154 0.65 -18.57 4.16
N ALA A 155 1.62 -17.83 3.62
CA ALA A 155 1.70 -16.40 3.84
C ALA A 155 0.61 -15.69 3.03
N LEU A 156 -0.02 -14.67 3.62
CA LEU A 156 -0.98 -13.80 2.95
C LEU A 156 -0.72 -12.34 3.30
N TRP A 157 -0.49 -11.52 2.28
CA TRP A 157 -0.53 -10.06 2.38
C TRP A 157 -1.77 -9.58 1.67
N ALA A 158 -2.69 -8.93 2.36
CA ALA A 158 -3.88 -8.40 1.71
C ALA A 158 -4.26 -7.04 2.28
N TYR A 159 -4.77 -6.18 1.40
CA TYR A 159 -5.20 -4.84 1.79
C TYR A 159 -6.45 -4.44 1.01
N LEU A 160 -7.39 -3.85 1.74
CA LEU A 160 -8.63 -3.28 1.22
C LEU A 160 -8.41 -1.79 0.98
N THR A 161 -8.50 -1.36 -0.28
CA THR A 161 -8.51 0.05 -0.66
C THR A 161 -9.93 0.48 -0.98
N VAL A 162 -10.45 1.47 -0.28
CA VAL A 162 -11.77 2.08 -0.55
C VAL A 162 -11.53 3.40 -1.25
N TYR A 163 -11.88 3.48 -2.54
CA TYR A 163 -11.68 4.67 -3.37
C TYR A 163 -12.87 5.61 -3.28
N ARG A 164 -12.59 6.91 -3.41
CA ARG A 164 -13.63 7.94 -3.56
C ARG A 164 -14.41 7.76 -4.87
N PRO A 165 -15.63 8.32 -4.98
CA PRO A 165 -16.36 8.34 -6.23
C PRO A 165 -15.51 8.88 -7.40
N GLY A 166 -15.46 8.14 -8.51
CA GLY A 166 -14.72 8.46 -9.73
C GLY A 166 -13.21 8.24 -9.67
N ALA A 167 -12.65 7.84 -8.52
CA ALA A 167 -11.22 7.69 -8.37
C ALA A 167 -10.69 6.43 -9.07
N PHE A 168 -11.35 5.29 -8.84
CA PHE A 168 -10.98 4.00 -9.42
C PHE A 168 -11.62 3.78 -10.80
N ASP A 169 -10.85 3.29 -11.76
CA ASP A 169 -11.31 2.93 -13.10
C ASP A 169 -11.19 1.40 -13.32
N PRO A 170 -12.28 0.65 -13.11
CA PRO A 170 -12.29 -0.80 -13.26
C PRO A 170 -12.04 -1.23 -14.71
N ALA A 171 -12.31 -0.37 -15.70
CA ALA A 171 -12.12 -0.70 -17.12
C ALA A 171 -10.65 -0.74 -17.53
N ARG A 172 -9.75 -0.19 -16.71
CA ARG A 172 -8.29 -0.24 -16.91
C ARG A 172 -7.62 -1.47 -16.29
N ILE A 173 -8.40 -2.34 -15.62
CA ILE A 173 -7.90 -3.61 -15.07
C ILE A 173 -7.68 -4.58 -16.23
N LYS A 174 -6.42 -4.69 -16.65
CA LYS A 174 -6.00 -5.63 -17.71
C LYS A 174 -6.35 -7.07 -17.32
N ASP A 175 -6.91 -7.84 -18.25
CA ASP A 175 -7.32 -9.23 -18.05
C ASP A 175 -8.37 -9.40 -16.92
N GLY A 176 -9.05 -8.32 -16.53
CA GLY A 176 -10.13 -8.32 -15.56
C GLY A 176 -11.39 -8.99 -16.10
N THR A 177 -11.98 -9.88 -15.30
CA THR A 177 -13.28 -10.50 -15.59
C THR A 177 -14.38 -9.75 -14.83
N ASN A 178 -15.35 -9.20 -15.56
CA ASN A 178 -16.53 -8.59 -14.95
C ASN A 178 -17.42 -9.68 -14.35
N VAL A 179 -17.82 -9.51 -13.09
CA VAL A 179 -18.70 -10.40 -12.36
C VAL A 179 -19.77 -9.60 -11.61
N THR A 180 -20.76 -10.27 -11.04
CA THR A 180 -21.76 -9.65 -10.16
C THR A 180 -21.76 -10.40 -8.84
N VAL A 181 -21.59 -9.66 -7.74
CA VAL A 181 -21.53 -10.22 -6.38
C VAL A 181 -22.47 -9.42 -5.50
N ALA A 182 -23.39 -10.10 -4.81
CA ALA A 182 -24.42 -9.46 -3.96
C ALA A 182 -25.17 -8.32 -4.69
N GLY A 183 -25.45 -8.49 -5.99
CA GLY A 183 -26.13 -7.49 -6.84
C GLY A 183 -25.27 -6.29 -7.24
N ARG A 184 -23.97 -6.28 -6.90
CA ARG A 184 -23.03 -5.20 -7.21
C ARG A 184 -22.13 -5.59 -8.39
N ARG A 185 -21.77 -4.58 -9.19
CA ARG A 185 -20.76 -4.74 -10.25
C ARG A 185 -19.41 -5.01 -9.61
N ALA A 186 -18.68 -5.98 -10.14
CA ALA A 186 -17.36 -6.33 -9.65
C ALA A 186 -16.43 -6.75 -10.80
N VAL A 187 -15.12 -6.66 -10.56
CA VAL A 187 -14.05 -7.09 -11.46
C VAL A 187 -13.07 -7.93 -10.67
N GLN A 188 -12.68 -9.07 -11.23
CA GLN A 188 -11.69 -9.96 -10.63
C GLN A 188 -10.53 -10.23 -11.60
N ALA A 189 -9.30 -10.27 -11.10
CA ALA A 189 -8.12 -10.51 -11.91
C ALA A 189 -6.97 -11.16 -11.12
N THR A 190 -6.13 -11.93 -11.80
CA THR A 190 -4.91 -12.51 -11.22
C THR A 190 -3.72 -11.60 -11.55
N LEU A 191 -2.97 -11.20 -10.53
CA LEU A 191 -1.89 -10.22 -10.64
C LEU A 191 -0.65 -10.76 -11.40
N PRO A 192 0.21 -9.89 -12.00
CA PRO A 192 0.30 -8.45 -11.80
C PRO A 192 -0.55 -7.70 -12.81
N VAL A 193 -1.77 -7.39 -12.41
CA VAL A 193 -2.61 -6.47 -13.14
C VAL A 193 -2.26 -5.08 -12.65
N GLY A 194 -1.52 -4.33 -13.47
CA GLY A 194 -1.31 -2.90 -13.28
C GLY A 194 -0.34 -2.47 -12.17
N LEU A 195 0.05 -3.34 -11.22
CA LEU A 195 0.95 -2.99 -10.12
C LEU A 195 2.43 -3.09 -10.50
N ASP A 196 2.77 -3.95 -11.46
CA ASP A 196 4.09 -4.02 -12.09
C ASP A 196 3.99 -4.89 -13.35
N PRO A 197 3.78 -4.31 -14.55
CA PRO A 197 3.60 -5.08 -15.78
C PRO A 197 4.85 -5.88 -16.18
N GLN A 198 5.99 -5.66 -15.53
CA GLN A 198 7.23 -6.39 -15.80
C GLN A 198 7.32 -7.70 -15.01
N ARG A 199 6.48 -7.90 -13.99
CA ARG A 199 6.46 -9.15 -13.23
C ARG A 199 5.62 -10.22 -13.93
N PRO A 200 5.97 -11.52 -13.77
CA PRO A 200 5.13 -12.61 -14.27
C PRO A 200 3.85 -12.73 -13.45
N VAL A 201 2.78 -13.21 -14.10
CA VAL A 201 1.52 -13.58 -13.43
C VAL A 201 1.77 -14.65 -12.38
N ASP A 202 1.33 -14.39 -11.15
CA ASP A 202 1.34 -15.35 -10.06
C ASP A 202 -0.10 -15.69 -9.69
N GLY A 203 -0.46 -16.97 -9.81
CA GLY A 203 -1.78 -17.47 -9.47
C GLY A 203 -2.21 -17.19 -8.03
N GLY A 204 -1.26 -17.01 -7.10
CA GLY A 204 -1.53 -16.66 -5.71
C GLY A 204 -1.87 -15.18 -5.49
N ASN A 205 -1.55 -14.31 -6.45
CA ASN A 205 -1.77 -12.89 -6.31
C ASN A 205 -3.07 -12.49 -7.02
N LYS A 206 -3.96 -11.80 -6.32
CA LYS A 206 -5.32 -11.50 -6.82
C LYS A 206 -5.70 -10.06 -6.58
N LEU A 207 -6.53 -9.54 -7.46
CA LEU A 207 -7.25 -8.28 -7.33
C LEU A 207 -8.74 -8.56 -7.47
N PHE A 208 -9.53 -8.12 -6.51
CA PHE A 208 -10.99 -8.17 -6.56
C PHE A 208 -11.54 -6.79 -6.20
N ALA A 209 -12.28 -6.18 -7.12
CA ALA A 209 -12.85 -4.86 -6.94
C ALA A 209 -14.38 -4.88 -7.14
N TRP A 210 -15.11 -4.09 -6.36
CA TRP A 210 -16.57 -3.99 -6.45
C TRP A 210 -17.06 -2.57 -6.20
N GLU A 211 -18.20 -2.24 -6.78
CA GLU A 211 -18.87 -0.98 -6.57
C GLU A 211 -19.66 -0.98 -5.24
N TYR A 212 -19.26 -0.13 -4.29
CA TYR A 212 -19.93 -0.01 -2.99
C TYR A 212 -20.99 1.10 -2.95
N ALA A 213 -20.88 2.10 -3.82
CA ALA A 213 -21.84 3.17 -4.07
C ALA A 213 -21.69 3.69 -5.51
N ASP A 214 -22.58 4.55 -5.98
CA ASP A 214 -22.56 5.04 -7.37
C ASP A 214 -21.19 5.64 -7.72
N ASN A 215 -20.54 5.05 -8.73
CA ASN A 215 -19.21 5.44 -9.19
C ASN A 215 -18.10 5.33 -8.11
N ALA A 216 -18.32 4.60 -7.02
CA ALA A 216 -17.38 4.43 -5.92
C ALA A 216 -17.02 2.95 -5.71
N TRP A 217 -15.73 2.66 -5.68
CA TRP A 217 -15.22 1.28 -5.73
C TRP A 217 -14.34 0.95 -4.54
N ALA A 218 -14.43 -0.28 -4.07
CA ALA A 218 -13.47 -0.87 -3.17
C ALA A 218 -12.69 -1.94 -3.94
N ALA A 219 -11.41 -2.12 -3.63
CA ALA A 219 -10.58 -3.16 -4.20
C ALA A 219 -9.75 -3.82 -3.10
N VAL A 220 -9.79 -5.14 -3.03
CA VAL A 220 -8.84 -5.93 -2.26
C VAL A 220 -7.76 -6.45 -3.19
N THR A 221 -6.52 -6.21 -2.79
CA THR A 221 -5.35 -6.80 -3.43
C THR A 221 -4.73 -7.79 -2.46
N SER A 222 -4.46 -9.01 -2.92
CA SER A 222 -3.83 -10.05 -2.11
C SER A 222 -2.60 -10.63 -2.80
N TYR A 223 -1.56 -10.93 -2.01
CA TYR A 223 -0.39 -11.68 -2.40
C TYR A 223 -0.27 -12.89 -1.50
N SER A 224 -0.22 -14.08 -2.08
CA SER A 224 -0.24 -15.31 -1.32
C SER A 224 0.88 -16.23 -1.76
N GLY A 225 1.49 -16.90 -0.78
CA GLY A 225 2.40 -18.02 -1.04
C GLY A 225 1.68 -19.25 -1.61
N HIS A 226 0.34 -19.24 -1.65
CA HIS A 226 -0.48 -20.36 -2.09
C HIS A 226 -1.45 -19.95 -3.21
N LYS A 227 -1.38 -20.63 -4.35
CA LYS A 227 -2.11 -20.24 -5.58
C LYS A 227 -3.64 -20.20 -5.42
N ALA A 228 -4.19 -21.05 -4.55
CA ALA A 228 -5.62 -21.20 -4.40
C ALA A 228 -6.24 -20.24 -3.37
N THR A 229 -5.45 -19.63 -2.48
CA THR A 229 -5.98 -18.91 -1.31
C THR A 229 -5.39 -17.50 -1.20
N PRO A 230 -6.19 -16.47 -0.88
CA PRO A 230 -7.65 -16.50 -0.86
C PRO A 230 -8.18 -16.69 -2.29
N SER A 231 -9.26 -17.44 -2.45
CA SER A 231 -10.01 -17.58 -3.68
C SER A 231 -10.82 -16.31 -3.98
N PHE A 232 -11.27 -16.12 -5.23
CA PHE A 232 -12.17 -14.99 -5.52
C PHE A 232 -13.52 -15.09 -4.80
N GLU A 233 -13.97 -16.31 -4.48
CA GLU A 233 -15.18 -16.52 -3.67
C GLU A 233 -14.98 -16.03 -2.23
N GLU A 234 -13.83 -16.31 -1.62
CA GLU A 234 -13.49 -15.77 -0.30
C GLU A 234 -13.40 -14.23 -0.34
N LEU A 235 -12.72 -13.66 -1.34
CA LEU A 235 -12.63 -12.20 -1.50
C LEU A 235 -14.00 -11.55 -1.75
N ALA A 236 -14.89 -12.22 -2.48
CA ALA A 236 -16.26 -11.78 -2.71
C ALA A 236 -17.09 -11.71 -1.42
N GLY A 237 -16.73 -12.46 -0.37
CA GLY A 237 -17.34 -12.35 0.96
C GLY A 237 -17.17 -10.98 1.61
N LEU A 238 -16.16 -10.19 1.22
CA LEU A 238 -15.93 -8.85 1.76
C LEU A 238 -17.01 -7.83 1.36
N VAL A 239 -17.76 -8.10 0.28
CA VAL A 239 -18.69 -7.17 -0.35
C VAL A 239 -19.83 -6.77 0.58
N GLU A 240 -20.38 -7.74 1.33
CA GLU A 240 -21.53 -7.51 2.22
C GLU A 240 -21.13 -6.85 3.56
N GLY A 241 -19.88 -7.03 3.97
CA GLY A 241 -19.36 -6.49 5.22
C GLY A 241 -19.05 -4.99 5.17
N LEU A 242 -18.65 -4.47 4.00
CA LEU A 242 -18.27 -3.07 3.85
C LEU A 242 -19.48 -2.13 4.01
N LYS A 243 -19.44 -1.31 5.06
CA LYS A 243 -20.50 -0.35 5.41
C LYS A 243 -19.90 1.03 5.67
N PRO A 244 -20.62 2.12 5.36
CA PRO A 244 -20.16 3.45 5.72
C PRO A 244 -20.15 3.61 7.24
N SER A 245 -19.19 4.38 7.74
CA SER A 245 -19.12 4.82 9.13
C SER A 245 -19.17 6.35 9.21
N ARG A 246 -19.25 6.89 10.43
CA ARG A 246 -19.12 8.33 10.65
C ARG A 246 -17.71 8.77 10.22
N PRO A 247 -17.59 9.83 9.39
CA PRO A 247 -16.29 10.37 9.01
C PRO A 247 -15.42 10.67 10.23
N THR A 248 -14.24 10.06 10.29
CA THR A 248 -13.26 10.22 11.37
C THR A 248 -11.97 10.80 10.79
N PRO A 249 -11.53 11.99 11.19
CA PRO A 249 -10.28 12.57 10.68
C PRO A 249 -9.09 11.66 10.97
N ALA A 250 -8.20 11.49 9.99
CA ALA A 250 -6.94 10.82 10.24
C ALA A 250 -6.04 11.71 11.09
N LEU A 251 -5.40 11.12 12.11
CA LEU A 251 -4.50 11.82 13.02
C LEU A 251 -3.05 11.50 12.65
N VAL A 252 -2.14 12.44 12.89
CA VAL A 252 -0.69 12.24 12.75
C VAL A 252 0.04 12.79 13.97
N PRO A 253 1.16 12.16 14.38
CA PRO A 253 1.91 12.55 15.57
C PRO A 253 2.86 13.72 15.32
N PHE A 254 2.59 14.57 14.34
CA PHE A 254 3.47 15.71 14.03
C PHE A 254 2.72 16.83 13.33
N THR A 255 3.23 18.06 13.45
CA THR A 255 2.80 19.21 12.65
C THR A 255 3.97 19.74 11.82
N VAL A 256 3.67 20.27 10.65
CA VAL A 256 4.67 20.81 9.72
C VAL A 256 4.63 22.33 9.76
N GLY A 257 5.72 22.98 10.16
CA GLY A 257 5.88 24.44 10.15
C GLY A 257 6.60 25.00 8.91
N TYR A 258 7.03 24.13 7.99
CA TYR A 258 7.65 24.54 6.73
C TYR A 258 7.43 23.52 5.62
N LEU A 259 7.00 24.00 4.45
CA LEU A 259 6.98 23.25 3.20
C LEU A 259 7.60 24.10 2.09
N PRO A 260 8.38 23.49 1.17
CA PRO A 260 8.79 24.20 -0.04
C PRO A 260 7.58 24.54 -0.90
N ASP A 261 7.66 25.64 -1.64
CA ASP A 261 6.56 26.09 -2.51
C ASP A 261 6.12 24.99 -3.49
N GLY A 262 4.80 24.88 -3.63
CA GLY A 262 4.13 23.96 -4.55
C GLY A 262 3.97 22.52 -4.04
N TYR A 263 4.57 22.13 -2.91
CA TYR A 263 4.31 20.82 -2.32
C TYR A 263 2.96 20.78 -1.60
N VAL A 264 2.20 19.73 -1.85
CA VAL A 264 0.92 19.46 -1.19
C VAL A 264 0.90 18.05 -0.61
N PRO A 265 0.20 17.81 0.50
CA PRO A 265 0.05 16.45 1.05
C PRO A 265 -0.76 15.58 0.09
N LEU A 266 -0.30 14.36 -0.13
CA LEU A 266 -0.90 13.38 -1.04
C LEU A 266 -1.56 12.22 -0.29
N GLN A 267 -0.84 11.64 0.66
CA GLN A 267 -1.29 10.50 1.47
C GLN A 267 -0.65 10.52 2.86
N ILE A 268 -1.31 9.87 3.81
CA ILE A 268 -0.89 9.78 5.22
C ILE A 268 -0.93 8.32 5.70
N GLY A 269 -0.26 8.07 6.82
CA GLY A 269 -0.46 6.90 7.66
C GLY A 269 -0.61 7.32 9.12
N THR A 270 -1.57 6.71 9.83
CA THR A 270 -1.82 6.82 11.27
C THR A 270 -1.38 5.49 11.88
N HIS A 271 -0.45 5.46 12.84
CA HIS A 271 0.22 4.21 13.28
C HIS A 271 0.92 3.44 12.15
N ALA A 272 1.34 4.16 11.12
CA ALA A 272 2.01 3.61 9.94
C ALA A 272 2.73 4.75 9.21
N THR A 273 3.77 4.43 8.45
CA THR A 273 4.22 5.35 7.40
C THR A 273 3.13 5.53 6.33
N ALA A 274 3.28 6.48 5.41
CA ALA A 274 2.23 6.76 4.44
C ALA A 274 2.14 5.69 3.33
N GLY A 275 0.91 5.38 2.89
CA GLY A 275 0.67 4.55 1.70
C GLY A 275 0.79 3.04 1.91
N LEU A 276 0.94 2.28 0.81
CA LEU A 276 1.02 0.81 0.85
C LEU A 276 2.25 0.30 1.59
N GLY A 277 3.39 0.99 1.48
CA GLY A 277 4.59 0.66 2.27
C GLY A 277 4.31 0.75 3.77
N GLY A 278 3.52 1.75 4.18
CA GLY A 278 3.06 1.91 5.54
C GLY A 278 2.15 0.79 6.04
N ILE A 279 1.16 0.38 5.25
CA ILE A 279 0.30 -0.75 5.63
C ILE A 279 1.11 -2.03 5.85
N ALA A 280 2.09 -2.29 4.98
CA ALA A 280 2.96 -3.46 5.10
C ALA A 280 3.90 -3.39 6.33
N ALA A 281 4.27 -2.18 6.76
CA ALA A 281 5.19 -1.93 7.86
C ALA A 281 4.52 -1.48 9.17
N ALA A 282 3.19 -1.32 9.22
CA ALA A 282 2.45 -0.71 10.34
C ALA A 282 2.70 -1.37 11.70
N ARG A 283 3.33 -2.55 11.74
CA ARG A 283 3.68 -3.26 12.99
C ARG A 283 5.14 -3.20 13.39
N ALA A 284 5.95 -2.44 12.65
CA ALA A 284 7.23 -1.98 13.15
C ALA A 284 7.06 -0.98 14.33
N GLY A 285 5.82 -0.65 14.72
CA GLY A 285 5.52 0.33 15.75
C GLY A 285 5.61 1.75 15.24
N ASP A 286 5.53 1.95 13.92
CA ASP A 286 5.54 3.27 13.31
C ASP A 286 4.38 4.11 13.84
N TYR A 287 4.63 5.38 14.11
CA TYR A 287 3.65 6.26 14.75
C TYR A 287 2.82 7.02 13.72
N GLY A 288 3.42 7.40 12.60
CA GLY A 288 2.70 8.07 11.52
C GLY A 288 3.59 8.49 10.37
N GLY A 289 2.99 8.94 9.28
CA GLY A 289 3.73 9.49 8.15
C GLY A 289 2.87 10.27 7.18
N ALA A 290 3.52 11.02 6.30
CA ALA A 290 2.88 11.72 5.20
C ALA A 290 3.78 11.72 3.96
N THR A 291 3.17 11.60 2.80
CA THR A 291 3.81 11.85 1.51
C THR A 291 3.34 13.20 0.98
N TYR A 292 4.29 14.00 0.50
CA TYR A 292 4.04 15.22 -0.25
C TYR A 292 4.45 15.05 -1.69
N THR A 293 3.83 15.80 -2.58
CA THR A 293 4.24 15.91 -3.99
C THR A 293 4.03 17.33 -4.47
N ARG A 294 4.88 17.78 -5.38
CA ARG A 294 4.66 19.04 -6.11
C ARG A 294 3.77 18.82 -7.35
N SER A 295 3.84 17.64 -7.94
CA SER A 295 3.09 17.31 -9.15
C SER A 295 1.68 16.88 -8.79
N ALA A 296 0.67 17.44 -9.46
CA ALA A 296 -0.69 16.94 -9.33
C ALA A 296 -0.73 15.47 -9.77
N VAL A 297 -0.91 14.55 -8.81
CA VAL A 297 -1.12 13.13 -9.10
C VAL A 297 -2.59 12.95 -9.48
N PRO A 298 -2.91 12.18 -10.53
CA PRO A 298 -4.28 11.96 -10.94
C PRO A 298 -5.13 11.43 -9.76
N SER A 299 -6.25 12.07 -9.47
CA SER A 299 -7.22 11.58 -8.47
C SER A 299 -8.29 10.65 -9.08
N THR A 300 -8.24 10.45 -10.39
CA THR A 300 -9.19 9.66 -11.19
C THR A 300 -8.46 8.73 -12.14
N GLY A 301 -9.11 7.65 -12.59
CA GLY A 301 -8.50 6.72 -13.53
C GLY A 301 -7.51 5.76 -12.87
N LEU A 302 -7.55 5.63 -11.54
CA LEU A 302 -6.65 4.79 -10.75
C LEU A 302 -7.04 3.33 -10.89
N THR A 303 -6.04 2.45 -10.98
CA THR A 303 -6.21 1.00 -10.86
C THR A 303 -5.56 0.45 -9.59
N ALA A 304 -4.87 1.31 -8.84
CA ALA A 304 -4.10 0.98 -7.65
C ALA A 304 -3.84 2.24 -6.81
N PRO A 305 -3.42 2.10 -5.55
CA PRO A 305 -2.85 3.20 -4.75
C PRO A 305 -1.64 3.85 -5.42
N TYR A 306 -1.34 5.10 -5.06
CA TYR A 306 -0.31 5.93 -5.70
C TYR A 306 1.10 5.33 -5.67
N ASP A 307 1.42 4.57 -4.63
CA ASP A 307 2.71 3.95 -4.39
C ASP A 307 2.72 2.44 -4.62
N ALA A 308 1.71 1.92 -5.33
CA ALA A 308 1.64 0.51 -5.70
C ALA A 308 2.78 0.04 -6.61
N THR A 309 3.30 0.96 -7.42
CA THR A 309 4.46 0.79 -8.29
C THR A 309 5.62 1.60 -7.72
N GLU A 310 6.84 1.06 -7.75
CA GLU A 310 8.05 1.83 -7.43
C GLU A 310 8.11 3.09 -8.32
N GLY A 311 8.35 4.25 -7.71
CA GLY A 311 8.37 5.53 -8.42
C GLY A 311 7.01 6.04 -8.92
N GLY A 312 5.90 5.46 -8.46
CA GLY A 312 4.53 5.91 -8.81
C GLY A 312 4.27 7.36 -8.38
N ILE A 313 4.90 7.81 -7.30
CA ILE A 313 4.92 9.20 -6.86
C ILE A 313 6.22 9.85 -7.34
N LYS A 314 6.09 10.91 -8.13
CA LYS A 314 7.20 11.71 -8.66
C LYS A 314 7.27 13.05 -7.96
N ASP A 315 8.47 13.64 -7.91
CA ASP A 315 8.72 14.97 -7.35
C ASP A 315 8.06 15.15 -5.96
N GLY A 316 8.28 14.17 -5.08
CA GLY A 316 7.67 14.10 -3.76
C GLY A 316 8.66 13.76 -2.67
N PHE A 317 8.27 13.90 -1.41
CA PHE A 317 9.05 13.45 -0.26
C PHE A 317 8.14 12.83 0.81
N HIS A 318 8.73 12.04 1.69
CA HIS A 318 8.07 11.40 2.80
C HIS A 318 8.52 12.04 4.11
N ILE A 319 7.59 12.14 5.04
CA ILE A 319 7.82 12.33 6.46
C ILE A 319 7.39 11.04 7.14
N SER A 320 8.24 10.49 7.99
CA SER A 320 7.94 9.30 8.79
C SER A 320 8.30 9.58 10.25
N VAL A 321 7.43 9.21 11.18
CA VAL A 321 7.69 9.21 12.62
C VAL A 321 7.68 7.76 13.07
N ILE A 322 8.86 7.26 13.45
CA ILE A 322 9.10 5.83 13.71
C ILE A 322 9.87 5.65 15.02
N PRO A 323 9.79 4.48 15.67
CA PRO A 323 10.63 4.19 16.82
C PRO A 323 12.08 4.04 16.37
N SER A 324 13.01 4.38 17.26
CA SER A 324 14.45 4.35 16.98
C SER A 324 14.98 2.95 16.68
N SER A 325 14.29 1.91 17.14
CA SER A 325 14.56 0.51 16.81
C SER A 325 14.32 0.17 15.34
N SER A 326 13.50 0.95 14.64
CA SER A 326 13.17 0.78 13.22
C SER A 326 14.06 1.64 12.32
N ALA A 327 14.92 2.48 12.89
CA ALA A 327 15.84 3.33 12.14
C ALA A 327 17.17 2.61 11.86
N ASP A 328 17.68 2.73 10.63
CA ASP A 328 18.97 2.16 10.21
C ASP A 328 20.20 2.89 10.79
N GLN A 329 19.99 3.92 11.62
CA GLN A 329 21.05 4.76 12.19
C GLN A 329 21.05 4.68 13.71
N THR A 330 22.23 4.68 14.30
CA THR A 330 22.38 4.77 15.75
C THR A 330 21.69 6.04 16.27
N PRO A 331 20.84 5.94 17.30
CA PRO A 331 20.14 7.10 17.85
C PRO A 331 21.08 8.22 18.30
N LYS A 332 20.68 9.46 18.04
CA LYS A 332 21.42 10.67 18.45
C LYS A 332 20.46 11.66 19.12
N PRO A 333 20.17 11.45 20.42
CA PRO A 333 19.13 12.20 21.12
C PRO A 333 19.26 13.71 20.92
N GLY A 334 18.15 14.36 20.56
CA GLY A 334 18.05 15.82 20.37
C GLY A 334 18.83 16.40 19.17
N VAL A 335 19.35 15.57 18.27
CA VAL A 335 20.13 16.02 17.11
C VAL A 335 19.29 15.90 15.83
N THR A 336 19.51 16.78 14.87
CA THR A 336 19.11 16.56 13.48
C THR A 336 20.36 16.25 12.65
N LYS A 337 20.36 15.15 11.90
CA LYS A 337 21.47 14.78 11.02
C LYS A 337 20.93 14.38 9.65
N CYS A 338 21.53 14.98 8.63
CA CYS A 338 21.32 14.57 7.25
C CYS A 338 22.47 13.69 6.77
N TYR A 339 22.10 12.69 5.99
CA TYR A 339 22.98 11.68 5.46
C TYR A 339 22.98 11.77 3.96
N ASP A 340 24.18 11.65 3.39
CA ASP A 340 24.32 11.46 1.95
C ASP A 340 24.51 9.96 1.70
N VAL A 341 23.62 9.35 0.93
CA VAL A 341 23.77 7.98 0.44
C VAL A 341 24.71 8.06 -0.77
N PRO A 342 25.94 7.54 -0.70
CA PRO A 342 26.81 7.50 -1.86
C PRO A 342 26.08 6.71 -2.94
N GLY A 343 25.93 7.32 -4.14
CA GLY A 343 25.04 6.89 -5.21
C GLY A 343 25.06 5.38 -5.40
N ARG A 344 24.13 4.68 -4.77
CA ARG A 344 23.95 3.25 -5.01
C ARG A 344 23.39 3.14 -6.42
N PRO A 345 23.92 2.23 -7.27
CA PRO A 345 23.19 1.86 -8.47
C PRO A 345 21.86 1.24 -8.01
N GLY A 346 20.79 2.04 -8.04
CA GLY A 346 19.43 1.52 -7.93
C GLY A 346 19.12 0.68 -9.15
N TRP A 347 18.15 -0.23 -9.02
CA TRP A 347 17.71 -1.06 -10.16
C TRP A 347 17.29 -0.20 -11.36
N ASP A 348 16.75 1.00 -11.11
CA ASP A 348 16.23 1.93 -12.12
C ASP A 348 16.99 3.27 -12.21
N GLY A 349 18.22 3.34 -11.68
CA GLY A 349 19.08 4.52 -11.75
C GLY A 349 19.58 5.02 -10.39
N PRO A 350 20.36 6.12 -10.34
CA PRO A 350 20.84 6.71 -9.09
C PRO A 350 19.64 7.20 -8.26
N LEU A 351 19.50 6.66 -7.05
CA LEU A 351 18.51 7.15 -6.09
C LEU A 351 18.92 8.55 -5.61
N PRO A 352 17.96 9.44 -5.28
CA PRO A 352 18.28 10.73 -4.70
C PRO A 352 19.08 10.54 -3.40
N ASN A 353 20.18 11.28 -3.31
CA ASN A 353 21.33 10.90 -2.47
C ASN A 353 21.25 11.44 -1.04
N SER A 354 20.17 12.04 -0.58
CA SER A 354 20.14 12.63 0.76
C SER A 354 18.81 12.43 1.48
N TRP A 355 18.88 12.25 2.79
CA TRP A 355 17.74 12.17 3.70
C TRP A 355 18.15 12.68 5.08
N CYS A 356 17.19 13.08 5.91
CA CYS A 356 17.45 13.68 7.22
C CYS A 356 16.67 12.95 8.32
N GLN A 357 17.32 12.75 9.46
CA GLN A 357 16.68 12.29 10.69
C GLN A 357 16.79 13.34 11.78
N SER A 358 15.74 13.47 12.58
CA SER A 358 15.74 14.20 13.84
C SER A 358 15.29 13.24 14.94
N TRP A 359 16.10 13.13 16.01
CA TRP A 359 15.73 12.31 17.15
C TRP A 359 15.10 13.18 18.24
N SER A 360 14.09 12.61 18.89
CA SER A 360 13.58 13.05 20.19
C SER A 360 14.70 13.23 21.22
N ALA A 361 14.43 13.99 22.28
CA ALA A 361 15.41 14.33 23.31
C ALA A 361 15.94 13.11 24.09
N ASP A 362 15.13 12.05 24.19
CA ASP A 362 15.50 10.76 24.78
C ASP A 362 16.04 9.76 23.74
N GLY A 363 15.89 10.08 22.44
CA GLY A 363 16.38 9.29 21.32
C GLY A 363 15.51 8.08 20.96
N THR A 364 14.31 7.96 21.52
CA THR A 364 13.41 6.81 21.32
C THR A 364 12.54 6.94 20.07
N VAL A 365 12.21 8.16 19.68
CA VAL A 365 11.45 8.50 18.48
C VAL A 365 12.37 9.16 17.44
N VAL A 366 12.19 8.77 16.18
CA VAL A 366 12.89 9.30 15.01
C VAL A 366 11.89 9.90 14.05
N LEU A 367 12.08 11.17 13.74
CA LEU A 367 11.49 11.82 12.58
C LEU A 367 12.44 11.63 11.41
N GLU A 368 11.97 11.06 10.32
CA GLU A 368 12.70 10.92 9.06
C GLU A 368 12.05 11.75 7.95
N VAL A 369 12.87 12.48 7.19
CA VAL A 369 12.47 13.16 5.96
C VAL A 369 13.33 12.63 4.82
N SER A 370 12.68 11.96 3.87
CA SER A 370 13.36 11.30 2.75
C SER A 370 12.65 11.61 1.43
N PRO A 371 13.37 11.67 0.30
CA PRO A 371 12.76 11.84 -1.01
C PRO A 371 11.86 10.65 -1.37
N ALA A 372 10.71 10.93 -2.01
CA ALA A 372 9.78 9.95 -2.52
C ALA A 372 10.14 9.61 -3.96
N GLY A 373 10.57 8.37 -4.18
CA GLY A 373 10.78 7.81 -5.50
C GLY A 373 11.87 8.50 -6.33
N HIS A 374 11.85 8.19 -7.63
CA HIS A 374 12.79 8.74 -8.60
C HIS A 374 12.42 10.16 -9.02
N GLY A 375 13.44 11.00 -9.20
CA GLY A 375 13.29 12.33 -9.80
C GLY A 375 13.05 13.49 -8.83
N ASN A 376 12.77 13.24 -7.55
CA ASN A 376 12.86 14.32 -6.56
C ASN A 376 14.34 14.62 -6.25
N GLN A 377 14.74 15.88 -6.39
CA GLN A 377 16.08 16.36 -6.05
C GLN A 377 16.01 17.52 -5.06
N LEU A 378 15.20 17.39 -3.99
CA LEU A 378 15.25 18.36 -2.90
C LEU A 378 16.71 18.44 -2.41
N PRO A 379 17.33 19.64 -2.45
CA PRO A 379 18.68 19.81 -1.92
C PRO A 379 18.69 19.43 -0.45
N ARG A 380 19.84 18.93 0.03
CA ARG A 380 20.01 18.58 1.45
C ARG A 380 19.60 19.72 2.39
N ALA A 381 19.92 20.97 2.05
CA ALA A 381 19.53 22.14 2.85
C ALA A 381 18.01 22.27 2.98
N GLU A 382 17.26 21.88 1.94
CA GLU A 382 15.81 21.93 1.91
C GLU A 382 15.20 20.81 2.76
N LEU A 383 15.71 19.58 2.64
CA LEU A 383 15.33 18.46 3.50
C LEU A 383 15.60 18.77 4.98
N GLU A 384 16.74 19.39 5.29
CA GLU A 384 17.09 19.80 6.65
C GLU A 384 16.14 20.87 7.18
N LYS A 385 15.74 21.83 6.33
CA LYS A 385 14.78 22.88 6.69
C LYS A 385 13.39 22.29 6.97
N ILE A 386 12.94 21.33 6.16
CA ILE A 386 11.70 20.57 6.42
C ILE A 386 11.81 19.83 7.77
N ALA A 387 12.86 19.05 7.98
CA ALA A 387 13.05 18.27 9.21
C ALA A 387 13.04 19.14 10.47
N LYS A 388 13.71 20.30 10.44
CA LYS A 388 13.72 21.26 11.57
C LYS A 388 12.40 22.00 11.76
N GLY A 389 11.57 22.10 10.71
CA GLY A 389 10.27 22.73 10.76
C GLY A 389 9.17 21.82 11.33
N ILE A 390 9.46 20.54 11.60
CA ILE A 390 8.47 19.60 12.09
C ILE A 390 8.50 19.53 13.62
N THR A 391 7.32 19.61 14.23
CA THR A 391 7.13 19.37 15.67
C THR A 391 6.47 18.02 15.85
N VAL A 392 7.09 17.11 16.60
CA VAL A 392 6.55 15.78 16.91
C VAL A 392 5.78 15.86 18.23
N ALA A 393 4.55 15.34 18.25
CA ALA A 393 3.70 15.22 19.42
C ALA A 393 4.16 14.07 20.34
N ASP A 394 3.48 13.85 21.47
CA ASP A 394 3.73 12.65 22.26
C ASP A 394 3.17 11.44 21.51
N VAL A 395 4.07 10.56 21.05
CA VAL A 395 3.69 9.39 20.24
C VAL A 395 2.98 8.32 21.05
N GLU A 396 3.06 8.37 22.39
CA GLU A 396 2.38 7.44 23.31
C GLU A 396 1.01 7.99 23.76
N ASP A 397 0.70 9.26 23.46
CA ASP A 397 -0.58 9.90 23.76
C ASP A 397 -1.25 10.42 22.49
N GLU A 398 -2.09 9.59 21.87
CA GLU A 398 -2.88 9.93 20.68
C GLU A 398 -3.77 11.16 20.85
N SER A 399 -4.12 11.54 22.08
CA SER A 399 -4.91 12.76 22.32
C SER A 399 -4.14 14.04 21.98
N THR A 400 -2.81 13.94 21.89
CA THR A 400 -1.93 15.04 21.45
C THR A 400 -1.78 15.10 19.93
N TRP A 401 -2.29 14.10 19.19
CA TRP A 401 -2.13 14.02 17.75
C TRP A 401 -3.09 14.98 17.05
N THR A 402 -2.65 15.51 15.92
CA THR A 402 -3.39 16.55 15.20
C THR A 402 -4.06 15.96 13.95
N PRO A 403 -5.31 16.35 13.62
CA PRO A 403 -5.93 15.99 12.36
C PRO A 403 -5.04 16.38 11.17
N ALA A 404 -4.76 15.42 10.28
CA ALA A 404 -3.84 15.56 9.15
C ALA A 404 -4.17 16.78 8.25
N ALA A 405 -5.45 17.08 8.04
CA ALA A 405 -5.88 18.25 7.27
C ALA A 405 -5.37 19.59 7.84
N THR A 406 -5.11 19.64 9.14
CA THR A 406 -4.52 20.80 9.85
C THR A 406 -3.02 20.64 10.00
N ALA A 407 -2.56 19.45 10.41
CA ALA A 407 -1.17 19.18 10.77
C ALA A 407 -0.16 19.30 9.61
N LEU A 408 -0.62 19.03 8.38
CA LEU A 408 0.21 18.97 7.18
C LEU A 408 0.31 20.30 6.43
N ARG A 409 -0.01 21.41 7.12
CA ARG A 409 0.03 22.76 6.58
C ARG A 409 0.84 23.66 7.53
N PRO A 410 1.78 24.48 7.00
CA PRO A 410 2.53 25.47 7.78
C PRO A 410 1.69 26.52 8.49
#